data_AF-A0A150LDX7-F1
#
_entry.id   AF-A0A150LDX7-F1
#
_cell.length_a   1.000
_cell.length_b   1.000
_cell.length_c   1.000
_cell.angle_alpha   90.00
_cell.angle_beta   90.00
_cell.angle_gamma   90.00
#
_symmetry.space_group_name_H-M   'P 1'
#
loop_
_entity.id
_entity.type
_entity.pdbx_description
1 polymer ?
#
loop_
_entity_poly.entity_id
_entity_poly.type
_entity_poly.pdbx_seq_one_letter_code
_entity_poly.pdbx_strand_id
1 'polypeptide(L)' 'MFIDDIVKEYSQYDWFEINRDNFPELAEKYQVMGIPSLLIFRNGEKMAHLHSANAKTPEEVKAFLQSLTV' A
#
# COMPACT_ATOMS: atom_id res chain seq x y z
N MET A 1 -5.67 13.38 -5.53
CA MET A 1 -5.81 12.02 -4.98
C MET A 1 -5.67 12.12 -3.47
N PHE A 2 -6.33 11.28 -2.68
CA PHE A 2 -6.23 11.36 -1.21
C PHE A 2 -4.92 10.77 -0.66
N ILE A 3 -4.18 10.01 -1.49
CA ILE A 3 -2.98 9.31 -1.07
C ILE A 3 -1.79 10.25 -0.84
N ASP A 4 -1.67 11.35 -1.60
CA ASP A 4 -0.60 12.34 -1.44
C ASP A 4 -0.52 12.92 -0.02
N ASP A 5 -1.67 13.19 0.58
CA ASP A 5 -1.75 13.74 1.93
C ASP A 5 -1.31 12.71 2.98
N ILE A 6 -1.65 11.43 2.76
CA ILE A 6 -1.24 10.31 3.61
C ILE A 6 0.28 10.09 3.50
N VAL A 7 0.85 10.13 2.29
CA VAL A 7 2.31 10.00 2.09
C VAL A 7 3.07 11.08 2.87
N LYS A 8 2.56 12.32 2.86
CA LYS A 8 3.15 13.43 3.63
C LYS A 8 3.01 13.24 5.14
N GLU A 9 1.83 12.82 5.61
CA GLU A 9 1.56 12.57 7.03
C GLU A 9 2.43 11.43 7.59
N TYR A 10 2.63 10.37 6.80
CA TYR A 10 3.43 9.20 7.15
C TYR A 10 4.83 9.25 6.50
N SER A 11 5.48 10.40 6.63
CA SER A 11 6.81 10.67 6.04
C SER A 11 7.96 9.85 6.67
N GLN A 12 7.71 9.12 7.76
CA GLN A 12 8.67 8.17 8.34
C GLN A 12 8.89 6.90 7.49
N TYR A 13 8.04 6.63 6.50
CA TYR A 13 8.17 5.48 5.61
C TYR A 13 8.75 5.87 4.25
N ASP A 14 9.47 4.95 3.63
CA ASP A 14 9.86 5.08 2.23
C ASP A 14 8.69 4.66 1.33
N TRP A 15 8.13 5.63 0.60
CA TRP A 15 7.00 5.43 -0.29
C TRP A 15 7.46 5.20 -1.72
N PHE A 16 6.88 4.18 -2.35
CA PHE A 16 7.11 3.86 -3.75
C PHE A 16 5.78 3.63 -4.45
N GLU A 17 5.67 4.09 -5.69
CA GLU A 17 4.54 3.81 -6.56
C GLU A 17 5.03 3.01 -7.77
N ILE A 18 4.30 1.96 -8.13
CA ILE A 18 4.54 1.20 -9.35
C ILE A 18 3.22 1.02 -10.10
N ASN A 19 3.29 1.03 -11.42
CA ASN A 19 2.16 0.65 -12.26
C ASN A 19 2.11 -0.87 -12.37
N ARG A 20 1.03 -1.48 -11.86
CA ARG A 20 0.78 -2.93 -11.91
C ARG A 20 0.89 -3.52 -13.32
N ASP A 21 0.37 -2.82 -14.33
CA ASP A 21 0.34 -3.30 -15.71
C ASP A 21 1.75 -3.41 -16.33
N ASN A 22 2.71 -2.64 -15.81
CA ASN A 22 4.12 -2.74 -16.20
C ASN A 22 4.84 -3.90 -15.50
N PHE A 23 4.30 -4.43 -14.41
CA PHE A 23 4.92 -5.47 -13.58
C PHE A 23 3.92 -6.60 -13.22
N PRO A 24 3.35 -7.30 -14.21
CA PRO A 24 2.32 -8.30 -13.98
C PRO A 24 2.81 -9.47 -13.09
N GLU A 25 4.09 -9.85 -13.20
CA GLU A 25 4.69 -10.92 -12.39
C GLU A 25 4.74 -10.55 -10.90
N LEU A 26 5.06 -9.29 -10.57
CA LEU A 26 5.03 -8.81 -9.17
C LEU A 26 3.61 -8.74 -8.65
N ALA A 27 2.68 -8.30 -9.50
CA ALA A 27 1.26 -8.24 -9.16
C ALA A 27 0.71 -9.63 -8.83
N GLU A 28 1.04 -10.65 -9.63
CA GLU A 28 0.67 -12.03 -9.36
C GLU A 28 1.35 -12.56 -8.09
N LYS A 29 2.68 -12.41 -7.98
CA LYS A 29 3.48 -12.87 -6.83
C LYS A 29 2.95 -12.34 -5.50
N TYR A 30 2.54 -11.08 -5.44
CA TYR A 30 2.04 -10.46 -4.22
C TYR A 30 0.51 -10.43 -4.11
N GLN A 31 -0.19 -11.06 -5.06
CA GLN A 31 -1.65 -11.17 -5.12
C GLN A 31 -2.37 -9.82 -5.20
N VAL A 32 -1.79 -8.87 -5.94
CA VAL A 32 -2.40 -7.59 -6.26
C VAL A 32 -3.44 -7.81 -7.36
N MET A 33 -4.70 -7.96 -6.95
CA MET A 33 -5.83 -8.20 -7.86
C MET A 33 -6.50 -6.92 -8.38
N GLY A 34 -6.31 -5.79 -7.70
CA GLY A 34 -6.89 -4.51 -8.09
C GLY A 34 -6.09 -3.32 -7.59
N ILE A 35 -6.51 -2.13 -8.04
CA ILE A 35 -5.88 -0.85 -7.70
C ILE A 35 -6.90 0.11 -7.06
N PRO A 36 -6.47 1.01 -6.15
CA PRO A 36 -5.14 1.04 -5.52
C PRO A 36 -4.98 -0.08 -4.48
N SER A 37 -3.81 -0.72 -4.39
CA SER A 37 -3.46 -1.66 -3.29
C SER A 37 -2.17 -1.18 -2.63
N LEU A 38 -2.07 -1.35 -1.31
CA LEU A 38 -0.90 -0.94 -0.53
C LEU A 38 -0.18 -2.16 0.03
N LEU A 39 1.11 -2.27 -0.23
CA LEU A 39 1.95 -3.35 0.27
C LEU A 39 3.03 -2.76 1.17
N ILE A 40 3.23 -3.36 2.33
CA ILE A 40 4.24 -2.93 3.29
C ILE A 40 5.33 -3.97 3.34
N PHE A 41 6.57 -3.50 3.17
CA PHE A 41 7.76 -4.33 3.21
C PHE A 41 8.67 -3.89 4.35
N ARG A 42 9.34 -4.86 4.97
CA ARG A 42 10.40 -4.61 5.95
C ARG A 42 11.54 -5.58 5.66
N ASN A 43 12.76 -5.07 5.52
CA ASN A 43 13.95 -5.87 5.20
C ASN A 43 13.77 -6.79 3.95
N GLY A 44 13.02 -6.32 2.95
CA GLY A 44 12.74 -7.09 1.73
C GLY A 44 11.60 -8.11 1.84
N GLU A 45 10.99 -8.28 3.01
CA GLU A 45 9.88 -9.21 3.24
C GLU A 45 8.54 -8.47 3.28
N LYS A 46 7.50 -9.04 2.65
CA LYS A 46 6.14 -8.47 2.68
C LYS A 46 5.51 -8.71 4.04
N MET A 47 5.23 -7.64 4.78
CA MET A 47 4.65 -7.69 6.12
C MET A 47 3.13 -7.57 6.11
N ALA A 48 2.59 -6.72 5.24
CA ALA A 48 1.15 -6.47 5.18
C ALA A 48 0.71 -6.10 3.77
N HIS A 49 -0.58 -6.32 3.51
CA HIS A 49 -1.21 -6.01 2.23
C HIS A 49 -2.63 -5.50 2.45
N LEU A 50 -2.86 -4.24 2.10
CA LEU A 50 -4.18 -3.63 2.00
C LEU A 50 -4.70 -3.81 0.58
N HIS A 51 -5.68 -4.69 0.42
CA HIS A 51 -6.32 -4.96 -0.86
C HIS A 51 -7.18 -3.77 -1.30
N SER A 52 -7.29 -3.58 -2.61
CA SER A 52 -8.06 -2.48 -3.22
C SER A 52 -9.55 -2.41 -2.88
N ALA A 53 -10.12 -3.48 -2.32
CA ALA A 53 -11.48 -3.48 -1.79
C ALA A 53 -11.61 -2.57 -0.55
N ASN A 54 -10.53 -2.46 0.24
CA ASN A 54 -10.48 -1.75 1.53
C ASN A 54 -9.54 -0.51 1.47
N ALA A 55 -9.22 -0.03 0.27
CA ALA A 55 -8.38 1.15 0.05
C ALA A 55 -9.14 2.22 -0.73
N LYS A 56 -10.43 2.42 -0.40
CA LYS A 56 -11.33 3.32 -1.15
C LYS A 56 -11.34 4.73 -0.57
N THR A 57 -11.11 4.85 0.73
CA THR A 57 -11.16 6.11 1.47
C THR A 57 -9.84 6.38 2.19
N PRO A 58 -9.51 7.66 2.48
CA PRO A 58 -8.33 7.98 3.27
C PRO A 58 -8.37 7.38 4.68
N GLU A 59 -9.55 7.30 5.29
CA GLU A 59 -9.73 6.73 6.64
C GLU A 59 -9.36 5.26 6.69
N GLU A 60 -9.76 4.46 5.70
CA GLU A 60 -9.38 3.04 5.62
C GLU A 60 -7.87 2.86 5.50
N VAL A 61 -7.23 3.66 4.65
CA VAL A 61 -5.77 3.60 4.47
C VAL A 61 -5.04 4.04 5.74
N LYS A 62 -5.48 5.12 6.39
CA LYS A 62 -4.90 5.57 7.66
C LYS A 62 -5.08 4.53 8.77
N ALA A 63 -6.28 3.94 8.89
CA ALA A 63 -6.56 2.90 9.87
C ALA A 63 -5.67 1.67 9.66
N PHE A 64 -5.42 1.28 8.40
CA PHE A 64 -4.49 0.22 8.08
C PHE A 64 -3.05 0.55 8.50
N LEU A 65 -2.55 1.75 8.19
CA LEU A 65 -1.20 2.17 8.57
C LEU A 65 -1.02 2.28 10.09
N GLN A 66 -2.05 2.74 10.81
CA GLN A 66 -2.07 2.79 12.27
C GLN A 66 -2.01 1.40 12.90
N SER A 67 -2.69 0.40 12.32
CA SER A 67 -2.64 -0.99 12.77
C SER A 67 -1.23 -1.60 12.73
N LEU A 68 -0.32 -1.04 11.92
CA LEU A 68 1.06 -1.50 11.77
C LEU A 68 2.04 -0.82 12.73
N THR A 69 1.63 0.29 13.35
CA THR A 69 2.47 1.08 14.25
C THR A 69 2.17 0.66 15.68
N VAL A 70 3.05 -0.13 16.29
CA VAL A 70 3.03 -0.48 17.72
C VAL A 70 3.99 0.43 18.48
#